data_AF-A0A9E0PX09-F1
#
_entry.id   AF-A0A9E0PX09-F1
#
_cell.length_a   1.000
_cell.length_b   1.000
_cell.length_c   1.000
_cell.angle_alpha   90.00
_cell.angle_beta   90.00
_cell.angle_gamma   90.00
#
_symmetry.space_group_name_H-M   'P 1'
#
loop_
_entity.id
_entity.type
_entity.pdbx_description
1 polymer ?
#
loop_
_entity_poly.entity_id
_entity_poly.type
_entity_poly.pdbx_seq_one_letter_code
_entity_poly.pdbx_strand_id
1 'polypeptide(L)'
;MDLRLGTILSHFGLLQEHEFDRALKVANETRLPVGKVLVMFEQITDNTLKAVIDAQWMLKDGLISIGQAQHGVDLVRRKNWAFSDALLTMGIDAYATRGARLGELLVGSGQLSEDEISKFLKVSNYSGLPLGRILLLLDRVSENALGSTLRLQHDIRVGGLEVDTGLALIRETVKCDRPNNSSRQTDSLLLGELLSHAGILKESEVAVALDIAAANSKMVGEVLTEHGWISDTVLDKALSLQKRARAKEITLDDAVSTLKGQAETGAFAPLSAFDFTGPTDFERNISLYEYLRLTGYITPEKLSDVVTRAAREPAIIADIQASPQATLKDTLKIAVTDSNRFLRLLSSVLPDDKDVIDTGYAFQQQVRKGTIKLDRSILEFTLMRTKKDMAFSL
;
A
#
# COMPACT_ATOMS: atom_id res chain seq x y z
N MET A 1 11.10 26.64 2.56
CA MET A 1 10.22 26.10 1.50
C MET A 1 9.58 24.85 2.02
N ASP A 2 8.30 24.63 1.76
CA ASP A 2 7.65 23.37 2.10
C ASP A 2 8.18 22.25 1.19
N LEU A 3 8.62 21.15 1.79
CA LEU A 3 9.20 20.00 1.11
C LEU A 3 8.16 18.91 0.82
N ARG A 4 6.86 19.23 0.79
CA ARG A 4 5.82 18.32 0.30
C ARG A 4 6.00 18.00 -1.19
N LEU A 5 5.62 16.77 -1.57
CA LEU A 5 5.88 16.23 -2.92
C LEU A 5 5.25 17.11 -4.01
N GLY A 6 3.99 17.53 -3.84
CA GLY A 6 3.30 18.41 -4.79
C GLY A 6 3.98 19.76 -4.97
N THR A 7 4.48 20.35 -3.88
CA THR A 7 5.22 21.62 -3.92
C THR A 7 6.54 21.48 -4.69
N ILE A 8 7.28 20.39 -4.48
CA ILE A 8 8.53 20.12 -5.20
C ILE A 8 8.25 19.87 -6.70
N LEU A 9 7.24 19.07 -7.02
CA LEU A 9 6.85 18.79 -8.41
C LEU A 9 6.47 20.07 -9.17
N SER A 10 5.69 20.95 -8.54
CA SER A 10 5.33 22.25 -9.09
C SER A 10 6.56 23.16 -9.25
N HIS A 11 7.41 23.25 -8.22
CA HIS A 11 8.61 24.08 -8.23
C HIS A 11 9.62 23.67 -9.30
N PHE A 12 9.78 22.36 -9.55
CA PHE A 12 10.64 21.85 -10.61
C PHE A 12 10.02 21.97 -12.02
N GLY A 13 8.80 22.51 -12.12
CA GLY A 13 8.08 22.64 -13.40
C GLY A 13 7.75 21.29 -14.02
N LEU A 14 7.51 20.27 -13.18
CA LEU A 14 7.19 18.92 -13.62
C LEU A 14 5.68 18.68 -13.70
N LEU A 15 4.89 19.41 -12.93
CA LEU A 15 3.46 19.20 -12.80
C LEU A 15 2.75 20.49 -12.42
N GLN A 16 1.55 20.69 -12.97
CA GLN A 16 0.68 21.79 -12.57
C GLN A 16 -0.12 21.44 -11.31
N GLU A 17 -0.54 22.46 -10.56
CA GLU A 17 -1.26 22.27 -9.28
C GLU A 17 -2.57 21.47 -9.46
N HIS A 18 -3.35 21.78 -10.50
CA HIS A 18 -4.60 21.10 -10.78
C HIS A 18 -4.43 19.61 -11.16
N GLU A 19 -3.30 19.24 -11.78
CA GLU A 19 -2.98 17.84 -12.11
C GLU A 19 -2.65 17.06 -10.84
N PHE A 20 -1.95 17.70 -9.90
CA PHE A 20 -1.63 17.13 -8.59
C PHE A 20 -2.89 16.92 -7.73
N ASP A 21 -3.79 17.90 -7.67
CA ASP A 21 -5.03 17.82 -6.89
C ASP A 21 -5.94 16.68 -7.37
N ARG A 22 -6.05 16.51 -8.69
CA ARG A 22 -6.80 15.40 -9.28
C ARG A 22 -6.20 14.05 -8.88
N ALA A 23 -4.88 13.92 -8.94
CA ALA A 23 -4.19 12.70 -8.51
C ALA A 23 -4.32 12.45 -7.01
N LEU A 24 -4.27 13.51 -6.19
CA LEU A 24 -4.43 13.41 -4.75
C LEU A 24 -5.82 12.94 -4.35
N LYS A 25 -6.87 13.40 -5.04
CA LYS A 25 -8.25 12.93 -4.82
C LYS A 25 -8.36 11.42 -5.03
N VAL A 26 -7.87 10.93 -6.17
CA VAL A 26 -7.87 9.49 -6.48
C VAL A 26 -6.99 8.70 -5.52
N ALA A 27 -5.83 9.23 -5.14
CA ALA A 27 -4.93 8.61 -4.16
C ALA A 27 -5.61 8.44 -2.80
N ASN A 28 -6.33 9.45 -2.32
CA ASN A 28 -7.06 9.40 -1.05
C ASN A 28 -8.22 8.41 -1.10
N GLU A 29 -8.95 8.34 -2.21
CA GLU A 29 -10.04 7.38 -2.40
C GLU A 29 -9.53 5.92 -2.50
N THR A 30 -8.41 5.71 -3.18
CA THR A 30 -7.90 4.36 -3.50
C THR A 30 -6.83 3.85 -2.55
N ARG A 31 -6.36 4.70 -1.63
CA ARG A 31 -5.20 4.46 -0.73
C ARG A 31 -3.90 4.17 -1.48
N LEU A 32 -3.85 4.46 -2.77
CA LEU A 32 -2.64 4.36 -3.55
C LEU A 32 -1.74 5.57 -3.27
N PRO A 33 -0.41 5.41 -3.33
CA PRO A 33 0.50 6.53 -3.26
C PRO A 33 0.21 7.54 -4.37
N VAL A 34 0.13 8.83 -4.04
CA VAL A 34 -0.14 9.89 -5.03
C VAL A 34 0.84 9.87 -6.20
N GLY A 35 2.13 9.58 -5.94
CA GLY A 35 3.12 9.40 -7.00
C GLY A 35 2.75 8.31 -8.01
N LYS A 36 2.20 7.19 -7.54
CA LYS A 36 1.77 6.10 -8.42
C LYS A 36 0.56 6.48 -9.28
N VAL A 37 -0.37 7.24 -8.70
CA VAL A 37 -1.52 7.79 -9.46
C VAL A 37 -1.05 8.79 -10.52
N LEU A 38 -0.05 9.62 -10.22
CA LEU A 38 0.56 10.54 -11.17
C LEU A 38 1.22 9.82 -12.36
N VAL A 39 1.92 8.72 -12.10
CA VAL A 39 2.49 7.86 -13.15
C VAL A 39 1.39 7.21 -14.00
N MET A 40 0.33 6.72 -13.35
CA MET A 40 -0.82 6.13 -14.04
C MET A 40 -1.49 7.14 -14.99
N PHE A 41 -1.63 8.40 -14.56
CA PHE A 41 -2.16 9.49 -15.38
C PHE A 41 -1.16 10.05 -16.42
N GLU A 42 0.01 9.42 -16.56
CA GLU A 42 1.08 9.82 -17.50
C GLU A 42 1.57 11.26 -17.30
N GLN A 43 1.39 11.81 -16.10
CA GLN A 43 1.85 13.17 -15.75
C GLN A 43 3.35 13.19 -15.46
N ILE A 44 3.88 12.07 -14.97
CA ILE A 44 5.30 11.90 -14.64
C ILE A 44 5.73 10.47 -14.94
N THR A 45 6.99 10.27 -15.34
CA THR A 45 7.55 8.93 -15.54
C THR A 45 8.01 8.32 -14.22
N ASP A 46 8.04 6.98 -14.10
CA ASP A 46 8.57 6.29 -12.92
C ASP A 46 9.98 6.74 -12.57
N ASN A 47 10.85 6.92 -13.57
CA ASN A 47 12.22 7.34 -13.35
C ASN A 47 12.30 8.77 -12.77
N THR A 48 11.53 9.70 -13.33
CA THR A 48 11.48 11.08 -12.84
C THR A 48 10.87 11.15 -11.44
N LEU A 49 9.79 10.40 -11.17
CA LEU A 49 9.18 10.35 -9.86
C LEU A 49 10.15 9.81 -8.80
N LYS A 50 10.89 8.73 -9.10
CA LYS A 50 11.92 8.19 -8.20
C LYS A 50 12.98 9.23 -7.89
N ALA A 51 13.48 9.93 -8.92
CA ALA A 51 14.45 11.02 -8.75
C ALA A 51 13.91 12.16 -7.87
N VAL A 52 12.65 12.56 -8.04
CA VAL A 52 12.02 13.60 -7.22
C VAL A 52 11.86 13.14 -5.76
N ILE A 53 11.47 11.88 -5.54
CA ILE A 53 11.37 11.32 -4.19
C ILE A 53 12.74 11.31 -3.52
N ASP A 54 13.78 10.79 -4.20
CA ASP A 54 15.14 10.78 -3.68
C ASP A 54 15.67 12.19 -3.40
N ALA A 55 15.40 13.14 -4.30
CA ALA A 55 15.73 14.55 -4.11
C ALA A 55 14.98 15.16 -2.91
N GLN A 56 13.68 14.88 -2.76
CA GLN A 56 12.87 15.33 -1.62
C GLN A 56 13.44 14.83 -0.29
N TRP A 57 13.90 13.58 -0.24
CA TRP A 57 14.55 13.03 0.94
C TRP A 57 15.87 13.73 1.24
N MET A 58 16.76 13.83 0.25
CA MET A 58 18.05 14.50 0.42
C MET A 58 17.91 15.99 0.80
N LEU A 59 16.84 16.65 0.35
CA LEU A 59 16.50 18.02 0.77
C LEU A 59 16.06 18.10 2.24
N LYS A 60 15.26 17.14 2.70
CA LYS A 60 14.83 17.06 4.11
C LYS A 60 16.00 16.80 5.04
N ASP A 61 16.95 15.98 4.60
CA ASP A 61 18.16 15.63 5.34
C ASP A 61 19.27 16.70 5.20
N GLY A 62 19.03 17.78 4.45
CA GLY A 62 20.01 18.86 4.25
C GLY A 62 21.24 18.49 3.43
N LEU A 63 21.22 17.33 2.76
CA LEU A 63 22.34 16.79 1.98
C LEU A 63 22.56 17.54 0.66
N ILE A 64 21.50 18.10 0.10
CA ILE A 64 21.54 18.90 -1.15
C ILE A 64 20.70 20.16 -1.01
N SER A 65 21.05 21.19 -1.77
CA SER A 65 20.24 22.40 -1.93
C SER A 65 19.11 22.20 -2.95
N ILE A 66 18.08 23.05 -2.90
CA ILE A 66 16.96 23.00 -3.85
C ILE A 66 17.41 23.15 -5.32
N GLY A 67 18.42 23.98 -5.57
CA GLY A 67 19.00 24.15 -6.91
C GLY A 67 19.74 22.91 -7.40
N GLN A 68 20.47 22.23 -6.52
CA GLN A 68 21.11 20.95 -6.85
C GLN A 68 20.07 19.87 -7.12
N ALA A 69 19.04 19.79 -6.28
CA ALA A 69 17.92 18.86 -6.48
C ALA A 69 17.25 19.07 -7.85
N GLN A 70 16.91 20.32 -8.20
CA GLN A 70 16.29 20.65 -9.49
C GLN A 70 17.19 20.28 -10.66
N HIS A 71 18.48 20.63 -10.61
CA HIS A 71 19.42 20.30 -11.67
C HIS A 71 19.62 18.79 -11.86
N GLY A 72 19.70 18.04 -10.76
CA GLY A 72 19.80 16.57 -10.80
C GLY A 72 18.56 15.94 -11.44
N VAL A 73 17.37 16.40 -11.07
CA VAL A 73 16.11 15.91 -11.66
C VAL A 73 15.98 16.29 -13.13
N ASP A 74 16.45 17.47 -13.53
CA ASP A 74 16.49 17.88 -14.94
C ASP A 74 17.41 17.00 -15.78
N LEU A 75 18.56 16.60 -15.24
CA LEU A 75 19.47 15.65 -15.90
C LEU A 75 18.83 14.27 -16.08
N VAL A 76 18.14 13.77 -15.05
CA VAL A 76 17.37 12.52 -15.13
C VAL A 76 16.33 12.61 -16.25
N ARG A 77 15.56 13.69 -16.32
CA ARG A 77 14.51 13.87 -17.34
C ARG A 77 15.08 13.92 -18.76
N ARG A 78 16.19 14.62 -18.98
CA ARG A 78 16.76 14.83 -20.33
C ARG A 78 17.54 13.63 -20.84
N LYS A 79 18.23 12.92 -19.95
CA LYS A 79 19.15 11.84 -20.33
C LYS A 79 18.66 10.43 -19.95
N ASN A 80 17.51 10.35 -19.29
CA ASN A 80 16.97 9.12 -18.70
C ASN A 80 17.98 8.40 -17.79
N TRP A 81 18.78 9.17 -17.04
CA TRP A 81 19.75 8.66 -16.07
C TRP A 81 19.09 8.23 -14.76
N ALA A 82 19.79 7.44 -13.96
CA ALA A 82 19.44 7.30 -12.55
C ALA A 82 19.81 8.60 -11.81
N PHE A 83 19.05 8.95 -10.77
CA PHE A 83 19.33 10.16 -9.98
C PHE A 83 20.73 10.12 -9.33
N SER A 84 21.18 8.94 -8.90
CA SER A 84 22.55 8.73 -8.41
C SER A 84 23.62 9.14 -9.42
N ASP A 85 23.41 8.81 -10.70
CA ASP A 85 24.38 9.12 -11.76
C ASP A 85 24.40 10.62 -12.07
N ALA A 86 23.23 11.27 -11.99
CA ALA A 86 23.10 12.71 -12.10
C ALA A 86 23.86 13.42 -10.95
N LEU A 87 23.72 12.92 -9.71
CA LEU A 87 24.42 13.47 -8.54
C LEU A 87 25.94 13.29 -8.64
N LEU A 88 26.42 12.12 -9.06
CA LEU A 88 27.85 11.87 -9.27
C LEU A 88 28.45 12.82 -10.30
N THR A 89 27.72 13.10 -11.39
CA THR A 89 28.13 14.07 -12.41
C THR A 89 28.24 15.49 -11.85
N MET A 90 27.44 15.80 -10.83
CA MET A 90 27.47 17.09 -10.12
C MET A 90 28.50 17.13 -8.97
N GLY A 91 29.25 16.04 -8.73
CA GLY A 91 30.19 15.94 -7.62
C GLY A 91 29.55 15.79 -6.24
N ILE A 92 28.30 15.33 -6.17
CA ILE A 92 27.55 15.13 -4.93
C ILE A 92 27.63 13.65 -4.53
N ASP A 93 27.84 13.38 -3.23
CA ASP A 93 27.80 12.01 -2.71
C ASP A 93 26.36 11.45 -2.75
N ALA A 94 26.11 10.58 -3.73
CA ALA A 94 24.84 9.90 -3.92
C ALA A 94 24.52 8.86 -2.83
N TYR A 95 25.49 8.51 -1.98
CA TYR A 95 25.39 7.41 -1.02
C TYR A 95 25.42 7.84 0.44
N ALA A 96 25.33 9.14 0.72
CA ALA A 96 25.31 9.70 2.07
C ALA A 96 24.21 9.13 2.99
N THR A 97 23.19 8.47 2.42
CA THR A 97 22.06 7.87 3.16
C THR A 97 22.19 6.36 3.41
N ARG A 98 23.29 5.72 2.99
CA ARG A 98 23.54 4.29 3.27
C ARG A 98 23.62 4.05 4.78
N GLY A 99 22.99 2.97 5.23
CA GLY A 99 22.87 2.58 6.63
C GLY A 99 21.57 3.07 7.31
N ALA A 100 20.88 4.05 6.73
CA ALA A 100 19.66 4.63 7.29
C ALA A 100 18.41 4.38 6.42
N ARG A 101 18.49 3.52 5.39
CA ARG A 101 17.33 3.17 4.56
C ARG A 101 16.42 2.20 5.29
N LEU A 102 15.12 2.21 4.98
CA LEU A 102 14.14 1.42 5.74
C LEU A 102 14.50 -0.06 5.69
N GLY A 103 14.83 -0.57 4.50
CA GLY A 103 15.24 -1.97 4.36
C GLY A 103 16.52 -2.32 5.13
N GLU A 104 17.51 -1.42 5.16
CA GLU A 104 18.76 -1.63 5.88
C GLU A 104 18.54 -1.63 7.40
N LEU A 105 17.70 -0.74 7.91
CA LEU A 105 17.33 -0.68 9.33
C LEU A 105 16.54 -1.93 9.77
N LEU A 106 15.63 -2.42 8.93
CA LEU A 106 14.87 -3.65 9.20
C LEU A 106 15.76 -4.91 9.18
N VAL A 107 16.79 -4.93 8.34
CA VAL A 107 17.80 -6.01 8.33
C VAL A 107 18.72 -5.87 9.54
N GLY A 108 19.24 -4.67 9.81
CA GLY A 108 20.11 -4.39 10.95
C GLY A 108 19.43 -4.65 12.30
N SER A 109 18.11 -4.44 12.40
CA SER A 109 17.33 -4.76 13.60
C SER A 109 17.02 -6.26 13.72
N GLY A 110 17.26 -7.06 12.67
CA GLY A 110 16.94 -8.49 12.65
C GLY A 110 15.45 -8.79 12.45
N GLN A 111 14.66 -7.83 11.95
CA GLN A 111 13.25 -8.06 11.61
C GLN A 111 13.10 -8.82 10.28
N LEU A 112 14.01 -8.59 9.33
CA LEU A 112 14.01 -9.24 8.02
C LEU A 112 15.43 -9.70 7.65
N SER A 113 15.52 -10.80 6.90
CA SER A 113 16.77 -11.21 6.28
C SER A 113 17.08 -10.40 5.01
N GLU A 114 18.36 -10.40 4.58
CA GLU A 114 18.77 -9.80 3.30
C GLU A 114 18.04 -10.42 2.10
N ASP A 115 17.79 -11.73 2.14
CA ASP A 115 17.05 -12.43 1.10
C ASP A 115 15.57 -11.99 1.05
N GLU A 116 14.94 -11.80 2.20
CA GLU A 116 13.56 -11.31 2.28
C GLU A 116 13.44 -9.87 1.81
N ILE A 117 14.34 -8.99 2.25
CA ILE A 117 14.27 -7.58 1.84
C ILE A 117 14.48 -7.44 0.34
N SER A 118 15.38 -8.24 -0.26
CA SER A 118 15.61 -8.23 -1.70
C SER A 118 14.35 -8.62 -2.49
N LYS A 119 13.59 -9.62 -2.00
CA LYS A 119 12.31 -10.04 -2.58
C LYS A 119 11.28 -8.92 -2.48
N PHE A 120 11.13 -8.29 -1.32
CA PHE A 120 10.15 -7.20 -1.15
C PHE A 120 10.51 -5.94 -1.92
N LEU A 121 11.80 -5.64 -2.10
CA LEU A 121 12.27 -4.56 -2.97
C LEU A 121 11.93 -4.83 -4.45
N LYS A 122 12.08 -6.07 -4.92
CA LYS A 122 11.61 -6.45 -6.27
C LYS A 122 10.11 -6.23 -6.41
N VAL A 123 9.32 -6.68 -5.44
CA VAL A 123 7.86 -6.47 -5.43
C VAL A 123 7.51 -4.98 -5.38
N SER A 124 8.24 -4.17 -4.62
CA SER A 124 8.10 -2.70 -4.58
C SER A 124 8.38 -2.06 -5.93
N ASN A 125 9.45 -2.49 -6.61
CA ASN A 125 9.81 -1.99 -7.93
C ASN A 125 8.75 -2.31 -8.99
N TYR A 126 8.18 -3.53 -8.98
CA TYR A 126 7.15 -3.92 -9.95
C TYR A 126 5.77 -3.34 -9.64
N SER A 127 5.38 -3.35 -8.35
CA SER A 127 4.07 -2.86 -7.92
C SER A 127 4.02 -1.34 -7.79
N GLY A 128 5.16 -0.64 -7.75
CA GLY A 128 5.24 0.80 -7.48
C GLY A 128 4.71 1.21 -6.09
N LEU A 129 4.43 0.25 -5.20
CA LEU A 129 4.01 0.53 -3.83
C LEU A 129 5.24 0.69 -2.92
N PRO A 130 5.22 1.61 -1.94
CA PRO A 130 6.31 1.77 -0.98
C PRO A 130 6.58 0.48 -0.21
N LEU A 131 7.86 0.21 0.07
CA LEU A 131 8.28 -0.99 0.81
C LEU A 131 7.52 -1.15 2.14
N GLY A 132 7.39 -0.09 2.93
CA GLY A 132 6.62 -0.15 4.19
C GLY A 132 5.17 -0.56 3.99
N ARG A 133 4.49 -0.09 2.93
CA ARG A 133 3.11 -0.47 2.62
C ARG A 133 3.02 -1.95 2.23
N ILE A 134 3.98 -2.45 1.47
CA ILE A 134 4.05 -3.87 1.09
C ILE A 134 4.25 -4.74 2.32
N LEU A 135 5.14 -4.35 3.23
CA LEU A 135 5.38 -5.08 4.46
C LEU A 135 4.14 -5.14 5.36
N LEU A 136 3.37 -4.05 5.45
CA LEU A 136 2.07 -4.05 6.14
C LEU A 136 1.05 -4.95 5.46
N LEU A 137 0.89 -4.81 4.14
CA LEU A 137 -0.08 -5.61 3.39
C LEU A 137 0.23 -7.11 3.47
N LEU A 138 1.50 -7.48 3.55
CA LEU A 138 1.93 -8.88 3.69
C LEU A 138 2.05 -9.35 5.15
N ASP A 139 1.62 -8.52 6.10
CA ASP A 139 1.68 -8.81 7.54
C ASP A 139 3.09 -9.22 8.02
N ARG A 140 4.11 -8.58 7.44
CA ARG A 140 5.53 -8.81 7.77
C ARG A 140 6.02 -7.89 8.88
N VAL A 141 5.38 -6.74 9.02
CA VAL A 141 5.66 -5.74 10.06
C VAL A 141 4.33 -5.16 10.50
N SER A 142 4.14 -4.96 11.80
CA SER A 142 2.95 -4.29 12.36
C SER A 142 2.96 -2.78 12.03
N GLU A 143 1.81 -2.14 12.09
CA GLU A 143 1.71 -0.68 11.91
C GLU A 143 2.51 0.09 12.96
N ASN A 144 2.48 -0.37 14.21
CA ASN A 144 3.22 0.21 15.33
C ASN A 144 4.74 0.08 15.14
N ALA A 145 5.23 -1.11 14.78
CA ALA A 145 6.64 -1.33 14.53
C ALA A 145 7.14 -0.55 13.31
N LEU A 146 6.36 -0.49 12.23
CA LEU A 146 6.73 0.29 11.06
C LEU A 146 6.74 1.79 11.36
N GLY A 147 5.72 2.30 12.06
CA GLY A 147 5.63 3.71 12.45
C GLY A 147 6.80 4.13 13.35
N SER A 148 7.15 3.30 14.33
CA SER A 148 8.30 3.50 15.21
C SER A 148 9.62 3.47 14.44
N THR A 149 9.78 2.52 13.53
CA THR A 149 10.98 2.41 12.68
C THR A 149 11.14 3.65 11.78
N LEU A 150 10.06 4.18 11.21
CA LEU A 150 10.10 5.38 10.37
C LEU A 150 10.46 6.65 11.17
N ARG A 151 10.00 6.76 12.42
CA ARG A 151 10.39 7.85 13.33
C ARG A 151 11.88 7.79 13.67
N LEU A 152 12.37 6.62 14.11
CA LEU A 152 13.78 6.41 14.43
C LEU A 152 14.68 6.61 13.20
N GLN A 153 14.23 6.16 12.02
CA GLN A 153 14.91 6.43 10.75
C GLN A 153 15.08 7.93 10.49
N HIS A 154 14.03 8.73 10.73
CA HIS A 154 14.12 10.17 10.57
C HIS A 154 15.15 10.77 11.54
N ASP A 155 15.12 10.37 12.82
CA ASP A 155 16.04 10.89 13.85
C ASP A 155 17.50 10.53 13.57
N ILE A 156 17.75 9.31 13.05
CA ILE A 156 19.09 8.88 12.60
C ILE A 156 19.60 9.77 11.48
N ARG A 157 18.74 10.08 10.49
CA ARG A 157 19.15 10.85 9.30
C ARG A 157 19.40 12.32 9.59
N VAL A 158 18.64 12.91 10.52
CA VAL A 158 18.86 14.28 10.98
C VAL A 158 20.11 14.38 11.89
N GLY A 159 20.74 13.25 12.22
CA GLY A 159 21.92 13.20 13.10
C GLY A 159 21.58 13.37 14.58
N GLY A 160 20.29 13.27 14.95
CA GLY A 160 19.84 13.32 16.33
C GLY A 160 20.03 12.00 17.08
N LEU A 161 20.27 10.90 16.36
CA LEU A 161 20.45 9.57 16.92
C LEU A 161 21.52 8.79 16.15
N GLU A 162 22.41 8.11 16.87
CA GLU A 162 23.36 7.19 16.23
C GLU A 162 22.66 5.92 15.72
N VAL A 163 23.11 5.40 14.57
CA VAL A 163 22.53 4.23 13.91
C VAL A 163 22.44 3.03 14.86
N ASP A 164 23.51 2.73 15.60
CA ASP A 164 23.56 1.60 16.52
C ASP A 164 22.53 1.70 17.66
N THR A 165 22.36 2.91 18.21
CA THR A 165 21.36 3.19 19.23
C THR A 165 19.95 3.07 18.65
N GLY A 166 19.72 3.57 17.44
CA GLY A 166 18.45 3.42 16.74
C GLY A 166 18.10 1.96 16.45
N LEU A 167 19.06 1.14 16.03
CA LEU A 167 18.86 -0.30 15.82
C LEU A 167 18.49 -1.03 17.11
N ALA A 168 19.07 -0.64 18.25
CA ALA A 168 18.70 -1.20 19.55
C ALA A 168 17.24 -0.87 19.92
N LEU A 169 16.79 0.37 19.70
CA LEU A 169 15.41 0.79 19.96
C LEU A 169 14.41 0.10 19.03
N ILE A 170 14.74 -0.06 17.74
CA ILE A 170 13.90 -0.82 16.80
C ILE A 170 13.76 -2.27 17.27
N ARG A 171 14.85 -2.90 17.73
CA ARG A 171 14.80 -4.27 18.30
C ARG A 171 13.89 -4.37 19.52
N GLU A 172 13.86 -3.34 20.37
CA GLU A 172 13.05 -3.34 21.59
C GLU A 172 11.56 -3.21 21.31
N THR A 173 11.17 -2.34 20.37
CA THR A 173 9.76 -2.22 19.94
C THR A 173 9.19 -3.54 19.43
N VAL A 174 10.00 -4.33 18.72
CA VAL A 174 9.62 -5.66 18.22
C VAL A 174 9.53 -6.70 19.34
N LYS A 175 10.33 -6.58 20.40
CA LYS A 175 10.22 -7.47 21.56
C LYS A 175 8.93 -7.24 22.34
N CYS A 176 8.42 -6.01 22.38
CA CYS A 176 7.13 -5.69 22.98
C CYS A 176 5.95 -6.12 22.10
N ASP A 177 6.09 -6.08 20.77
CA ASP A 177 5.08 -6.56 19.80
C ASP A 177 5.07 -8.09 19.63
N ARG A 178 6.13 -8.79 20.03
CA ARG A 178 6.10 -10.25 20.17
C ARG A 178 5.22 -10.56 21.39
N PRO A 179 4.14 -11.36 21.26
CA PRO A 179 3.35 -11.74 22.41
C PRO A 179 4.27 -12.53 23.32
N ASN A 180 4.62 -11.87 24.42
CA ASN A 180 5.22 -12.53 25.54
C ASN A 180 4.10 -13.45 26.05
N ASN A 181 4.15 -14.72 25.68
CA ASN A 181 3.53 -15.84 26.42
C ASN A 181 4.18 -15.96 27.81
N SER A 182 4.23 -14.84 28.52
CA SER A 182 4.56 -14.73 29.92
C SER A 182 3.24 -14.59 30.62
N SER A 183 2.68 -15.74 30.96
CA SER A 183 1.81 -15.95 32.12
C SER A 183 1.95 -14.85 33.17
N ARG A 184 1.06 -13.86 33.12
CA ARG A 184 0.60 -13.19 34.33
C ARG A 184 -0.81 -13.69 34.57
N GLN A 185 -0.87 -14.75 35.38
CA GLN A 185 -2.03 -15.03 36.21
C GLN A 185 -2.35 -13.77 36.99
N THR A 186 -3.31 -13.00 36.49
CA THR A 186 -4.13 -12.14 37.32
C THR A 186 -5.55 -12.41 36.90
N ASP A 187 -6.31 -12.98 37.83
CA ASP A 187 -7.75 -13.25 37.78
C ASP A 187 -8.56 -11.94 37.66
N SER A 188 -8.27 -11.11 36.67
CA SER A 188 -9.05 -9.92 36.34
C SER A 188 -9.37 -9.96 34.86
N LEU A 189 -10.49 -10.59 34.55
CA LEU A 189 -11.10 -10.60 33.21
C LEU A 189 -11.14 -9.18 32.66
N LEU A 190 -10.24 -8.89 31.71
CA LEU A 190 -10.15 -7.62 31.02
C LEU A 190 -11.15 -7.61 29.87
N LEU A 191 -11.81 -6.47 29.66
CA LEU A 191 -12.85 -6.33 28.62
C LEU A 191 -12.26 -6.61 27.22
N GLY A 192 -11.02 -6.17 26.99
CA GLY A 192 -10.30 -6.41 25.74
C GLY A 192 -9.98 -7.89 25.48
N GLU A 193 -9.64 -8.66 26.52
CA GLU A 193 -9.37 -10.09 26.37
C GLU A 193 -10.67 -10.87 26.06
N LEU A 194 -11.77 -10.54 26.73
CA LEU A 194 -13.07 -11.17 26.48
C LEU A 194 -13.56 -10.91 25.05
N LEU A 195 -13.41 -9.68 24.56
CA LEU A 195 -13.79 -9.29 23.20
C LEU A 195 -12.87 -9.90 22.12
N SER A 196 -11.58 -10.04 22.42
CA SER A 196 -10.60 -10.73 21.55
C SER A 196 -10.91 -12.23 21.44
N HIS A 197 -11.11 -12.91 22.57
CA HIS A 197 -11.41 -14.35 22.60
C HIS A 197 -12.77 -14.68 21.97
N ALA A 198 -13.74 -13.75 22.01
CA ALA A 198 -15.01 -13.86 21.29
C ALA A 198 -14.89 -13.62 19.78
N GLY A 199 -13.73 -13.19 19.27
CA GLY A 199 -13.50 -12.86 17.87
C GLY A 199 -14.19 -11.58 17.41
N ILE A 200 -14.59 -10.71 18.36
CA ILE A 200 -15.28 -9.45 18.08
C ILE A 200 -14.27 -8.34 17.75
N LEU A 201 -13.12 -8.34 18.42
CA LEU A 201 -12.02 -7.40 18.18
C LEU A 201 -10.72 -8.15 17.90
N LYS A 202 -9.86 -7.57 17.06
CA LYS A 202 -8.47 -8.05 16.93
C LYS A 202 -7.64 -7.53 18.10
N GLU A 203 -6.63 -8.29 18.53
CA GLU A 203 -5.71 -7.88 19.59
C GLU A 203 -5.03 -6.53 19.30
N SER A 204 -4.75 -6.25 18.02
CA SER A 204 -4.23 -4.97 17.56
C SER A 204 -5.20 -3.81 17.79
N GLU A 205 -6.51 -4.03 17.64
CA GLU A 205 -7.54 -3.01 17.84
C GLU A 205 -7.74 -2.75 19.33
N VAL A 206 -7.69 -3.79 20.16
CA VAL A 206 -7.71 -3.65 21.61
C VAL A 206 -6.53 -2.80 22.11
N ALA A 207 -5.33 -2.99 21.54
CA ALA A 207 -4.14 -2.21 21.87
C ALA A 207 -4.31 -0.71 21.52
N VAL A 208 -4.81 -0.41 20.32
CA VAL A 208 -5.05 0.99 19.91
C VAL A 208 -6.13 1.65 20.79
N ALA A 209 -7.19 0.93 21.16
CA ALA A 209 -8.22 1.46 22.07
C ALA A 209 -7.63 1.78 23.44
N LEU A 210 -6.73 0.94 23.94
CA LEU A 210 -6.05 1.14 25.22
C LEU A 210 -5.16 2.37 25.19
N ASP A 211 -4.40 2.57 24.11
CA ASP A 211 -3.52 3.72 23.95
C ASP A 211 -4.33 5.04 23.86
N ILE A 212 -5.43 5.04 23.11
CA ILE A 212 -6.33 6.20 23.01
C ILE A 212 -7.01 6.48 24.35
N ALA A 213 -7.47 5.44 25.06
CA ALA A 213 -8.08 5.56 26.38
C ALA A 213 -7.09 6.13 27.41
N ALA A 214 -5.85 5.65 27.41
CA ALA A 214 -4.79 6.13 28.30
C ALA A 214 -4.41 7.58 27.99
N ALA A 215 -4.29 7.94 26.71
CA ALA A 215 -3.94 9.30 26.29
C ALA A 215 -5.04 10.32 26.60
N ASN A 216 -6.31 9.92 26.56
CA ASN A 216 -7.46 10.81 26.74
C ASN A 216 -8.16 10.66 28.11
N SER A 217 -7.62 9.85 29.02
CA SER A 217 -8.23 9.53 30.33
C SER A 217 -9.71 9.08 30.21
N LYS A 218 -10.02 8.32 29.15
CA LYS A 218 -11.36 7.76 28.89
C LYS A 218 -11.40 6.27 29.21
N MET A 219 -12.61 5.71 29.34
CA MET A 219 -12.75 4.26 29.50
C MET A 219 -12.61 3.56 28.14
N VAL A 220 -11.92 2.42 28.11
CA VAL A 220 -11.69 1.64 26.87
C VAL A 220 -13.02 1.30 26.16
N GLY A 221 -14.08 0.96 26.92
CA GLY A 221 -15.40 0.69 26.34
C GLY A 221 -16.00 1.89 25.59
N GLU A 222 -15.84 3.10 26.13
CA GLU A 222 -16.33 4.33 25.50
C GLU A 222 -15.53 4.69 24.25
N VAL A 223 -14.21 4.47 24.28
CA VAL A 223 -13.35 4.62 23.10
C VAL A 223 -13.77 3.63 22.01
N LEU A 224 -14.07 2.39 22.38
CA LEU A 224 -14.50 1.35 21.44
C LEU A 224 -15.86 1.68 20.78
N THR A 225 -16.78 2.33 21.47
CA THR A 225 -18.07 2.75 20.89
C THR A 225 -17.96 4.07 20.13
N GLU A 226 -17.19 5.04 20.62
CA GLU A 226 -16.92 6.32 19.93
C GLU A 226 -16.23 6.11 18.57
N HIS A 227 -15.31 5.14 18.49
CA HIS A 227 -14.64 4.77 17.24
C HIS A 227 -15.42 3.73 16.40
N GLY A 228 -16.60 3.29 16.87
CA GLY A 228 -17.48 2.37 16.15
C GLY A 228 -16.95 0.94 16.03
N TRP A 229 -16.03 0.53 16.91
CA TRP A 229 -15.44 -0.82 16.91
C TRP A 229 -16.36 -1.86 17.56
N ILE A 230 -17.24 -1.43 18.46
CA ILE A 230 -18.33 -2.22 19.02
C ILE A 230 -19.60 -1.36 19.08
N SER A 231 -20.78 -1.99 19.04
CA SER A 231 -22.03 -1.30 19.33
C SER A 231 -22.23 -1.16 20.84
N ASP A 232 -22.99 -0.15 21.26
CA ASP A 232 -23.40 0.02 22.67
C ASP A 232 -24.09 -1.24 23.22
N THR A 233 -24.86 -1.93 22.37
CA THR A 233 -25.56 -3.17 22.72
C THR A 233 -24.62 -4.35 22.99
N VAL A 234 -23.45 -4.40 22.36
CA VAL A 234 -22.41 -5.41 22.61
C VAL A 234 -21.56 -5.03 23.80
N LEU A 235 -21.22 -3.75 23.95
CA LEU A 235 -20.51 -3.25 25.11
C LEU A 235 -21.28 -3.57 26.41
N ASP A 236 -22.57 -3.25 26.47
CA ASP A 236 -23.40 -3.50 27.66
C ASP A 236 -23.48 -4.98 28.04
N LYS A 237 -23.54 -5.86 27.04
CA LYS A 237 -23.57 -7.31 27.24
C LYS A 237 -22.21 -7.88 27.64
N ALA A 238 -21.13 -7.42 26.99
CA ALA A 238 -19.77 -7.80 27.36
C ALA A 238 -19.45 -7.37 28.79
N LEU A 239 -19.88 -6.18 29.21
CA LEU A 239 -19.77 -5.70 30.59
C LEU A 239 -20.62 -6.52 31.57
N SER A 240 -21.83 -6.92 31.16
CA SER A 240 -22.70 -7.78 31.99
C SER A 240 -22.13 -9.18 32.16
N LEU A 241 -21.56 -9.77 31.11
CA LEU A 241 -20.89 -11.06 31.16
C LEU A 241 -19.58 -10.98 31.95
N GLN A 242 -18.81 -9.91 31.80
CA GLN A 242 -17.62 -9.64 32.60
C GLN A 242 -17.96 -9.54 34.09
N LYS A 243 -19.06 -8.86 34.45
CA LYS A 243 -19.55 -8.78 35.84
C LYS A 243 -19.96 -10.16 36.39
N ARG A 244 -20.70 -10.96 35.61
CA ARG A 244 -21.15 -12.32 36.02
C ARG A 244 -19.99 -13.31 36.12
N ALA A 245 -19.02 -13.22 35.21
CA ALA A 245 -17.81 -14.04 35.24
C ALA A 245 -16.89 -13.63 36.42
N ARG A 246 -16.80 -12.34 36.77
CA ARG A 246 -16.13 -11.88 38.00
C ARG A 246 -16.82 -12.36 39.28
N ALA A 247 -18.15 -12.51 39.24
CA ALA A 247 -18.93 -13.12 40.32
C ALA A 247 -18.79 -14.66 40.39
N LYS A 248 -18.00 -15.28 39.49
CA LYS A 248 -17.82 -16.75 39.33
C LYS A 248 -19.10 -17.53 39.01
N GLU A 249 -20.12 -16.86 38.45
CA GLU A 249 -21.39 -17.50 38.09
C GLU A 249 -21.33 -18.21 36.73
N ILE A 250 -20.35 -17.88 35.89
CA ILE A 250 -20.21 -18.38 34.51
C ILE A 250 -18.73 -18.64 34.23
N THR A 251 -18.41 -19.68 33.45
CA THR A 251 -17.05 -19.97 32.99
C THR A 251 -16.67 -19.09 31.80
N LEU A 252 -15.36 -18.92 31.56
CA LEU A 252 -14.86 -18.10 30.46
C LEU A 252 -15.34 -18.58 29.08
N ASP A 253 -15.35 -19.89 28.88
CA ASP A 253 -15.78 -20.50 27.63
C ASP A 253 -17.29 -20.30 27.38
N ASP A 254 -18.11 -20.31 28.44
CA ASP A 254 -19.54 -20.03 28.36
C ASP A 254 -19.82 -18.55 28.02
N ALA A 255 -19.02 -17.62 28.58
CA ALA A 255 -19.14 -16.19 28.28
C ALA A 255 -18.73 -15.87 26.83
N VAL A 256 -17.63 -16.48 26.36
CA VAL A 256 -17.12 -16.35 24.99
C VAL A 256 -18.09 -16.95 23.97
N SER A 257 -18.62 -18.15 24.23
CA SER A 257 -19.60 -18.79 23.34
C SER A 257 -20.93 -18.03 23.28
N THR A 258 -21.38 -17.43 24.39
CA THR A 258 -22.58 -16.58 24.41
C THR A 258 -22.38 -15.28 23.61
N LEU A 259 -21.20 -14.65 23.71
CA LEU A 259 -20.85 -13.48 22.91
C LEU A 259 -20.74 -13.82 21.42
N LYS A 260 -20.13 -14.96 21.08
CA LYS A 260 -19.97 -15.43 19.71
C LYS A 260 -21.32 -15.79 19.05
N GLY A 261 -22.18 -16.53 19.74
CA GLY A 261 -23.50 -16.90 19.22
C GLY A 261 -24.44 -15.70 18.98
N GLN A 262 -24.28 -14.63 19.75
CA GLN A 262 -25.02 -13.37 19.52
C GLN A 262 -24.37 -12.45 18.48
N ALA A 263 -23.04 -12.49 18.32
CA ALA A 263 -22.35 -11.81 17.24
C ALA A 263 -22.74 -12.39 15.85
N GLU A 264 -23.07 -13.68 15.78
CA GLU A 264 -23.52 -14.36 14.56
C GLU A 264 -24.99 -14.05 14.19
N THR A 265 -25.84 -13.66 15.16
CA THR A 265 -27.28 -13.37 14.93
C THR A 265 -27.63 -11.88 14.86
N GLY A 266 -26.67 -10.98 15.08
CA GLY A 266 -26.85 -9.54 14.96
C GLY A 266 -25.61 -8.87 14.41
N ALA A 267 -25.53 -8.74 13.08
CA ALA A 267 -24.71 -7.79 12.31
C ALA A 267 -23.41 -7.28 12.99
N PHE A 268 -22.34 -8.07 12.93
CA PHE A 268 -20.99 -7.54 13.07
C PHE A 268 -20.19 -7.84 11.79
N ALA A 269 -19.91 -6.77 11.06
CA ALA A 269 -18.83 -6.76 10.10
C ALA A 269 -17.51 -6.82 10.89
N PRO A 270 -16.56 -7.70 10.53
CA PRO A 270 -15.25 -7.72 11.16
C PRO A 270 -14.55 -6.40 10.85
N LEU A 271 -14.37 -5.57 11.87
CA LEU A 271 -13.55 -4.39 11.74
C LEU A 271 -12.10 -4.90 11.70
N SER A 272 -11.48 -4.66 10.55
CA SER A 272 -10.09 -4.18 10.46
C SER A 272 -10.19 -2.77 9.91
N ALA A 273 -11.12 -2.01 10.49
CA ALA A 273 -11.76 -0.91 9.82
C ALA A 273 -10.95 0.37 9.97
N PHE A 274 -10.06 0.55 9.01
CA PHE A 274 -10.25 1.72 8.17
C PHE A 274 -10.84 1.23 6.84
N ASP A 275 -11.98 1.82 6.47
CA ASP A 275 -12.69 1.79 5.17
C ASP A 275 -12.96 0.44 4.50
N PHE A 276 -13.87 -0.36 5.05
CA PHE A 276 -14.77 -1.14 4.18
C PHE A 276 -16.12 -0.44 4.03
N THR A 277 -16.07 0.86 3.71
CA THR A 277 -17.03 1.40 2.74
C THR A 277 -16.78 0.62 1.44
N GLY A 278 -17.85 0.28 0.72
CA GLY A 278 -17.75 -0.48 -0.53
C GLY A 278 -16.75 0.13 -1.54
N PRO A 279 -16.58 -0.48 -2.72
CA PRO A 279 -15.59 -0.01 -3.68
C PRO A 279 -15.82 1.49 -3.96
N THR A 280 -14.75 2.27 -3.95
CA THR A 280 -14.85 3.72 -4.23
C THR A 280 -15.37 3.98 -5.63
N ASP A 281 -15.82 5.20 -5.91
CA ASP A 281 -16.31 5.56 -7.25
C ASP A 281 -15.24 5.31 -8.33
N PHE A 282 -13.96 5.50 -7.99
CA PHE A 282 -12.86 5.11 -8.84
C PHE A 282 -12.75 3.58 -8.99
N GLU A 283 -12.73 2.82 -7.88
CA GLU A 283 -12.64 1.36 -7.92
C GLU A 283 -13.81 0.69 -8.67
N ARG A 284 -15.02 1.25 -8.62
CA ARG A 284 -16.20 0.75 -9.36
C ARG A 284 -16.08 0.91 -10.87
N ASN A 285 -15.44 2.00 -11.29
CA ASN A 285 -15.38 2.44 -12.68
C ASN A 285 -14.03 2.19 -13.34
N ILE A 286 -13.06 1.64 -12.61
CA ILE A 286 -11.72 1.36 -13.12
C ILE A 286 -11.79 0.44 -14.36
N SER A 287 -11.17 0.90 -15.45
CA SER A 287 -11.03 0.11 -16.68
C SER A 287 -9.91 -0.92 -16.56
N LEU A 288 -9.95 -1.98 -17.39
CA LEU A 288 -8.87 -2.97 -17.44
C LEU A 288 -7.52 -2.32 -17.80
N TYR A 289 -7.54 -1.32 -18.68
CA TYR A 289 -6.36 -0.55 -19.03
C TYR A 289 -5.76 0.16 -17.80
N GLU A 290 -6.56 0.92 -17.06
CA GLU A 290 -6.10 1.62 -15.85
C GLU A 290 -5.60 0.64 -14.78
N TYR A 291 -6.30 -0.48 -14.59
CA TYR A 291 -5.88 -1.51 -13.65
C TYR A 291 -4.52 -2.14 -14.05
N LEU A 292 -4.35 -2.55 -15.31
CA LEU A 292 -3.10 -3.14 -15.79
C LEU A 292 -1.95 -2.11 -15.83
N ARG A 293 -2.26 -0.82 -15.95
CA ARG A 293 -1.30 0.27 -15.78
C ARG A 293 -0.85 0.38 -14.33
N LEU A 294 -1.79 0.35 -13.39
CA LEU A 294 -1.49 0.38 -11.96
C LEU A 294 -0.67 -0.82 -11.50
N THR A 295 -0.82 -1.98 -12.12
CA THR A 295 0.04 -3.15 -11.83
C THR A 295 1.42 -3.08 -12.50
N GLY A 296 1.69 -2.03 -13.29
CA GLY A 296 2.92 -1.89 -14.07
C GLY A 296 3.07 -2.95 -15.16
N TYR A 297 2.00 -3.67 -15.52
CA TYR A 297 2.04 -4.68 -16.58
C TYR A 297 1.97 -4.02 -17.96
N ILE A 298 1.08 -3.05 -18.15
CA ILE A 298 1.04 -2.21 -19.34
C ILE A 298 1.83 -0.94 -19.04
N THR A 299 2.91 -0.72 -19.79
CA THR A 299 3.66 0.55 -19.84
C THR A 299 3.28 1.30 -21.12
N PRO A 300 3.58 2.61 -21.27
CA PRO A 300 3.22 3.31 -22.50
C PRO A 300 3.99 2.75 -23.71
N GLU A 301 5.18 2.21 -23.49
CA GLU A 301 5.98 1.49 -24.47
C GLU A 301 5.34 0.15 -24.87
N LYS A 302 4.89 -0.65 -23.89
CA LYS A 302 4.22 -1.92 -24.18
C LYS A 302 2.89 -1.68 -24.90
N LEU A 303 2.15 -0.64 -24.54
CA LEU A 303 0.92 -0.26 -25.21
C LEU A 303 1.17 0.16 -26.67
N SER A 304 2.21 0.97 -26.93
CA SER A 304 2.52 1.41 -28.28
C SER A 304 2.94 0.25 -29.19
N ASP A 305 3.67 -0.74 -28.66
CA ASP A 305 3.98 -1.98 -29.36
C ASP A 305 2.71 -2.80 -29.65
N VAL A 306 1.84 -3.00 -28.65
CA VAL A 306 0.55 -3.70 -28.83
C VAL A 306 -0.30 -3.04 -29.92
N VAL A 307 -0.42 -1.71 -29.89
CA VAL A 307 -1.18 -0.94 -30.88
C VAL A 307 -0.55 -1.06 -32.27
N THR A 308 0.78 -1.02 -32.36
CA THR A 308 1.51 -1.15 -33.63
C THR A 308 1.33 -2.55 -34.24
N ARG A 309 1.35 -3.60 -33.40
CA ARG A 309 1.09 -4.98 -33.83
C ARG A 309 -0.35 -5.18 -34.26
N ALA A 310 -1.30 -4.68 -33.48
CA ALA A 310 -2.72 -4.72 -33.82
C ALA A 310 -3.02 -3.99 -35.14
N ALA A 311 -2.33 -2.87 -35.41
CA ALA A 311 -2.47 -2.14 -36.67
C ALA A 311 -1.97 -2.91 -37.90
N ARG A 312 -1.09 -3.90 -37.73
CA ARG A 312 -0.57 -4.74 -38.82
C ARG A 312 -1.49 -5.92 -39.16
N GLU A 313 -2.42 -6.26 -38.26
CA GLU A 313 -3.31 -7.41 -38.41
C GLU A 313 -4.77 -6.97 -38.58
N PRO A 314 -5.29 -6.93 -39.83
CA PRO A 314 -6.66 -6.47 -40.10
C PRO A 314 -7.74 -7.36 -39.47
N ALA A 315 -7.42 -8.62 -39.14
CA ALA A 315 -8.34 -9.52 -38.44
C ALA A 315 -8.62 -9.08 -37.00
N ILE A 316 -7.61 -8.57 -36.29
CA ILE A 316 -7.74 -8.07 -34.91
C ILE A 316 -8.59 -6.78 -34.89
N ILE A 317 -8.39 -5.91 -35.88
CA ILE A 317 -9.17 -4.66 -36.02
C ILE A 317 -10.64 -4.97 -36.30
N ALA A 318 -10.94 -5.97 -37.13
CA ALA A 318 -12.29 -6.41 -37.42
C ALA A 318 -13.00 -7.00 -36.19
N ASP A 319 -12.27 -7.74 -35.34
CA ASP A 319 -12.81 -8.39 -34.14
C ASP A 319 -13.14 -7.39 -33.00
N ILE A 320 -12.57 -6.18 -33.09
CA ILE A 320 -12.69 -5.10 -32.09
C ILE A 320 -13.54 -3.92 -32.62
N GLN A 321 -13.81 -3.88 -33.92
CA GLN A 321 -14.57 -2.80 -34.57
C GLN A 321 -15.99 -2.66 -34.00
N ALA A 322 -16.26 -1.51 -33.38
CA ALA A 322 -17.56 -1.20 -32.80
C ALA A 322 -18.58 -0.69 -33.85
N SER A 323 -18.09 -0.03 -34.91
CA SER A 323 -18.91 0.55 -35.98
C SER A 323 -18.20 0.45 -37.33
N PRO A 324 -18.90 0.16 -38.45
CA PRO A 324 -18.31 0.01 -39.79
C PRO A 324 -17.63 1.27 -40.35
N GLN A 325 -17.88 2.45 -39.76
CA GLN A 325 -17.38 3.75 -40.22
C GLN A 325 -16.32 4.39 -39.28
N ALA A 326 -15.92 3.73 -38.19
CA ALA A 326 -14.94 4.29 -37.26
C ALA A 326 -13.52 4.20 -37.84
N THR A 327 -12.75 5.29 -37.70
CA THR A 327 -11.34 5.27 -38.11
C THR A 327 -10.54 4.28 -37.25
N LEU A 328 -9.40 3.79 -37.77
CA LEU A 328 -8.49 2.89 -37.05
C LEU A 328 -8.10 3.46 -35.66
N LYS A 329 -7.85 4.77 -35.61
CA LYS A 329 -7.47 5.49 -34.38
C LYS A 329 -8.61 5.55 -33.36
N ASP A 330 -9.84 5.77 -33.82
CA ASP A 330 -11.01 5.81 -32.94
C ASP A 330 -11.36 4.42 -32.41
N THR A 331 -11.21 3.38 -33.26
CA THR A 331 -11.44 1.99 -32.88
C THR A 331 -10.47 1.54 -31.79
N LEU A 332 -9.18 1.87 -31.93
CA LEU A 332 -8.16 1.58 -30.92
C LEU A 332 -8.38 2.36 -29.63
N LYS A 333 -8.78 3.65 -29.71
CA LYS A 333 -9.08 4.45 -28.53
C LYS A 333 -10.28 3.89 -27.76
N ILE A 334 -11.33 3.50 -28.47
CA ILE A 334 -12.52 2.85 -27.90
C ILE A 334 -12.17 1.48 -27.29
N ALA A 335 -11.28 0.72 -27.95
CA ALA A 335 -10.83 -0.57 -27.47
C ALA A 335 -10.06 -0.47 -26.15
N VAL A 336 -9.22 0.56 -25.98
CA VAL A 336 -8.46 0.79 -24.73
C VAL A 336 -9.38 1.23 -23.59
N THR A 337 -10.46 1.96 -23.88
CA THR A 337 -11.42 2.40 -22.85
C THR A 337 -12.40 1.31 -22.40
N ASP A 338 -12.74 0.35 -23.27
CA ASP A 338 -13.66 -0.74 -22.95
C ASP A 338 -12.89 -1.96 -22.43
N SER A 339 -13.19 -2.40 -21.21
CA SER A 339 -12.44 -3.50 -20.56
C SER A 339 -12.55 -4.84 -21.32
N ASN A 340 -13.69 -5.13 -21.93
CA ASN A 340 -13.90 -6.39 -22.66
C ASN A 340 -13.20 -6.36 -24.02
N ARG A 341 -13.23 -5.21 -24.70
CA ARG A 341 -12.52 -5.04 -25.97
C ARG A 341 -11.01 -5.00 -25.76
N PHE A 342 -10.54 -4.36 -24.69
CA PHE A 342 -9.13 -4.34 -24.34
C PHE A 342 -8.62 -5.74 -24.01
N LEU A 343 -9.41 -6.55 -23.30
CA LEU A 343 -9.09 -7.96 -23.04
C LEU A 343 -8.90 -8.73 -24.35
N ARG A 344 -9.83 -8.62 -25.30
CA ARG A 344 -9.71 -9.29 -26.62
C ARG A 344 -8.52 -8.81 -27.42
N LEU A 345 -8.24 -7.51 -27.40
CA LEU A 345 -7.06 -6.92 -28.03
C LEU A 345 -5.76 -7.52 -27.45
N LEU A 346 -5.67 -7.59 -26.13
CA LEU A 346 -4.47 -8.13 -25.48
C LEU A 346 -4.33 -9.63 -25.70
N SER A 347 -5.41 -10.41 -25.60
CA SER A 347 -5.35 -11.86 -25.78
C SER A 347 -5.08 -12.29 -27.22
N SER A 348 -5.36 -11.43 -28.21
CA SER A 348 -5.00 -11.68 -29.63
C SER A 348 -3.57 -11.29 -29.95
N VAL A 349 -3.08 -10.18 -29.41
CA VAL A 349 -1.71 -9.67 -29.69
C VAL A 349 -0.65 -10.34 -28.80
N LEU A 350 -1.01 -10.79 -27.60
CA LEU A 350 -0.10 -11.37 -26.60
C LEU A 350 -0.61 -12.75 -26.13
N PRO A 351 -0.56 -13.79 -27.00
CA PRO A 351 -1.07 -15.11 -26.66
C PRO A 351 -0.31 -15.78 -25.50
N ASP A 352 0.99 -15.52 -25.37
CA ASP A 352 1.85 -16.09 -24.32
C ASP A 352 1.52 -15.56 -22.91
N ASP A 353 0.97 -14.34 -22.85
CA ASP A 353 0.61 -13.65 -21.60
C ASP A 353 -0.87 -13.82 -21.25
N LYS A 354 -1.64 -14.62 -22.01
CA LYS A 354 -3.10 -14.72 -21.87
C LYS A 354 -3.54 -15.03 -20.44
N ASP A 355 -2.89 -15.97 -19.76
CA ASP A 355 -3.20 -16.32 -18.37
C ASP A 355 -3.02 -15.15 -17.41
N VAL A 356 -2.00 -14.31 -17.64
CA VAL A 356 -1.70 -13.14 -16.83
C VAL A 356 -2.76 -12.06 -17.07
N ILE A 357 -3.15 -11.86 -18.32
CA ILE A 357 -4.18 -10.88 -18.70
C ILE A 357 -5.55 -11.29 -18.13
N ASP A 358 -5.94 -12.56 -18.28
CA ASP A 358 -7.20 -13.10 -17.77
C ASP A 358 -7.26 -13.00 -16.23
N THR A 359 -6.15 -13.29 -15.55
CA THR A 359 -6.04 -13.11 -14.09
C THR A 359 -6.15 -11.63 -13.70
N GLY A 360 -5.53 -10.72 -14.47
CA GLY A 360 -5.65 -9.28 -14.26
C GLY A 360 -7.09 -8.79 -14.42
N TYR A 361 -7.82 -9.32 -15.41
CA TYR A 361 -9.25 -9.04 -15.59
C TYR A 361 -10.09 -9.57 -14.42
N ALA A 362 -9.81 -10.77 -13.93
CA ALA A 362 -10.50 -11.32 -12.75
C ALA A 362 -10.30 -10.44 -11.51
N PHE A 363 -9.08 -9.99 -11.26
CA PHE A 363 -8.77 -9.07 -10.15
C PHE A 363 -9.46 -7.70 -10.32
N GLN A 364 -9.47 -7.13 -11.53
CA GLN A 364 -10.22 -5.90 -11.81
C GLN A 364 -11.71 -6.08 -11.46
N GLN A 365 -12.33 -7.20 -11.83
CA GLN A 365 -13.73 -7.46 -11.52
C GLN A 365 -13.98 -7.60 -10.02
N GLN A 366 -13.05 -8.22 -9.28
CA GLN A 366 -13.14 -8.31 -7.81
C GLN A 366 -13.01 -6.93 -7.16
N VAL A 367 -12.15 -6.05 -7.67
CA VAL A 367 -12.02 -4.66 -7.20
C VAL A 367 -13.32 -3.89 -7.46
N ARG A 368 -13.90 -4.00 -8.66
CA ARG A 368 -15.17 -3.33 -9.00
C ARG A 368 -16.34 -3.78 -8.12
N LYS A 369 -16.35 -5.05 -7.73
CA LYS A 369 -17.34 -5.63 -6.79
C LYS A 369 -17.04 -5.30 -5.33
N GLY A 370 -15.87 -4.75 -5.03
CA GLY A 370 -15.39 -4.47 -3.68
C GLY A 370 -15.03 -5.71 -2.89
N THR A 371 -14.80 -6.86 -3.53
CA THR A 371 -14.37 -8.09 -2.86
C THR A 371 -12.93 -7.97 -2.37
N ILE A 372 -12.10 -7.21 -3.07
CA ILE A 372 -10.70 -6.94 -2.74
C ILE A 372 -10.42 -5.45 -2.95
N LYS A 373 -9.62 -4.83 -2.07
CA LYS A 373 -9.18 -3.44 -2.25
C LYS A 373 -8.12 -3.34 -3.36
N LEU A 374 -8.07 -2.20 -4.03
CA LEU A 374 -7.21 -2.00 -5.20
C LEU A 374 -5.71 -2.19 -4.89
N ASP A 375 -5.22 -1.68 -3.76
CA ASP A 375 -3.82 -1.80 -3.35
C ASP A 375 -3.40 -3.25 -3.09
N ARG A 376 -4.27 -4.02 -2.41
CA ARG A 376 -4.08 -5.45 -2.17
C ARG A 376 -4.11 -6.25 -3.47
N SER A 377 -5.04 -5.91 -4.37
CA SER A 377 -5.18 -6.53 -5.70
C SER A 377 -3.91 -6.35 -6.56
N ILE A 378 -3.35 -5.14 -6.59
CA ILE A 378 -2.10 -4.82 -7.29
C ILE A 378 -0.93 -5.66 -6.76
N LEU A 379 -0.86 -5.81 -5.43
CA LEU A 379 0.19 -6.59 -4.78
C LEU A 379 0.08 -8.08 -5.12
N GLU A 380 -1.11 -8.67 -5.02
CA GLU A 380 -1.34 -10.09 -5.34
C GLU A 380 -1.04 -10.40 -6.81
N PHE A 381 -1.48 -9.52 -7.72
CA PHE A 381 -1.15 -9.63 -9.14
C PHE A 381 0.37 -9.56 -9.39
N THR A 382 1.07 -8.64 -8.72
CA THR A 382 2.53 -8.51 -8.84
C THR A 382 3.27 -9.74 -8.31
N LEU A 383 2.80 -10.31 -7.19
CA LEU A 383 3.37 -11.53 -6.61
C LEU A 383 3.17 -12.74 -7.51
N MET A 384 2.01 -12.87 -8.15
CA MET A 384 1.77 -13.91 -9.15
C MET A 384 2.75 -13.78 -10.32
N ARG A 385 2.95 -12.57 -10.84
CA ARG A 385 3.84 -12.31 -11.98
C ARG A 385 5.31 -12.59 -11.64
N THR A 386 5.77 -12.10 -10.48
CA THR A 386 7.14 -12.37 -10.00
C THR A 386 7.39 -13.84 -9.72
N LYS A 387 6.41 -14.61 -9.23
CA LYS A 387 6.53 -16.07 -9.10
C LYS A 387 6.65 -16.76 -10.46
N LYS A 388 5.89 -16.32 -11.47
CA LYS A 388 5.98 -16.84 -12.85
C LYS A 388 7.36 -16.54 -13.44
N ASP A 389 7.85 -15.30 -13.30
CA ASP A 389 9.20 -14.90 -13.75
C ASP A 389 10.33 -15.65 -13.02
N MET A 390 10.14 -15.95 -11.72
CA MET A 390 11.09 -16.77 -10.93
C MET A 390 11.04 -18.25 -11.30
N ALA A 391 9.94 -18.77 -11.84
CA ALA A 391 9.83 -20.15 -12.31
C ALA A 391 10.52 -20.39 -13.66
N PHE A 392 10.69 -19.34 -14.48
CA PHE A 392 11.42 -19.40 -15.76
C PHE A 392 12.93 -19.10 -15.64
N SER A 393 13.43 -18.83 -14.42
CA SER A 393 14.85 -18.58 -14.14
C SER A 393 15.54 -19.70 -13.34
N LEU A 394 14.86 -20.85 -13.22
CA LEU A 394 15.41 -22.16 -12.84
C LEU A 394 15.38 -23.08 -14.05
#